data_AF-A0A3D6AJQ8-F1
#
_entry.id   AF-A0A3D6AJQ8-F1
#
_cell.length_a   1.000
_cell.length_b   1.000
_cell.length_c   1.000
_cell.angle_alpha   90.00
_cell.angle_beta   90.00
_cell.angle_gamma   90.00
#
_symmetry.space_group_name_H-M   'P 1'
#
loop_
_entity.id
_entity.type
_entity.pdbx_description
1 polymer ?
#
loop_
_entity_poly.entity_id
_entity_poly.type
_entity_poly.pdbx_seq_one_letter_code
_entity_poly.pdbx_strand_id
1 'polypeptide(L)'
;MPTLKVQHELDEINEKLRKDVIRTIEPYGVKTIADLGDMSDSERTKWFFWNIHENIDEIRKCEPALIGQVIRTQLTVSDGQSLWTEKSGLEKRIELSCKWQLLLKDGAYQSEESYAMSDGWIDLSIGHCPPPHPVLQENQKGYLDSDSKLYPNQLYLYGWITDDVWQEIKNQIYNASANCHTDIFIRDNFLFPIKPGHNFVSGPAGSIGITNIEFRVSSQPRLTSWVKQ
;
A
#
# COMPACT_ATOMS: atom_id res chain seq x y z
N MET A 1 22.24 18.45 11.18
CA MET A 1 21.03 18.90 10.43
C MET A 1 21.49 19.38 9.07
N PRO A 2 20.87 18.92 7.96
CA PRO A 2 21.18 19.41 6.62
C PRO A 2 20.99 20.93 6.55
N THR A 3 21.82 21.63 5.79
CA THR A 3 21.57 23.04 5.48
C THR A 3 20.35 23.14 4.56
N LEU A 4 19.58 24.23 4.63
CA LEU A 4 18.41 24.49 3.77
C LEU A 4 18.69 24.25 2.28
N LYS A 5 19.91 24.56 1.84
CA LYS A 5 20.37 24.34 0.47
C LYS A 5 20.48 22.85 0.11
N VAL A 6 21.04 22.03 1.00
CA VAL A 6 21.18 20.57 0.81
C VAL A 6 19.81 19.90 0.79
N GLN A 7 18.87 20.36 1.63
CA GLN A 7 17.50 19.84 1.61
C GLN A 7 16.81 20.13 0.27
N HIS A 8 16.94 21.35 -0.23
CA HIS A 8 16.36 21.73 -1.53
C HIS A 8 16.93 20.92 -2.70
N GLU A 9 18.25 20.71 -2.74
CA GLU A 9 18.90 19.89 -3.77
C GLU A 9 18.41 18.42 -3.72
N LEU A 10 18.23 17.86 -2.53
CA LEU A 10 17.67 16.51 -2.36
C LEU A 10 16.22 16.43 -2.84
N ASP A 11 15.41 17.45 -2.55
CA ASP A 11 14.01 17.50 -2.96
C ASP A 11 13.88 17.56 -4.49
N GLU A 12 14.73 18.35 -5.17
CA GLU A 12 14.79 18.40 -6.63
C GLU A 12 15.19 17.05 -7.25
N ILE A 13 16.18 16.37 -6.68
CA ILE A 13 16.62 15.05 -7.14
C ILE A 13 15.49 14.02 -6.96
N ASN A 14 14.85 14.01 -5.81
CA ASN A 14 13.76 13.08 -5.51
C ASN A 14 12.57 13.29 -6.45
N GLU A 15 12.20 14.55 -6.71
CA GLU A 15 11.11 14.86 -7.65
C GLU A 15 11.46 14.44 -9.08
N LYS A 16 12.72 14.63 -9.50
CA LYS A 16 13.18 14.17 -10.80
C LYS A 16 13.05 12.65 -10.93
N LEU A 17 13.54 11.89 -9.94
CA LEU A 17 13.45 10.43 -9.93
C LEU A 17 12.00 9.94 -9.93
N ARG A 18 11.13 10.58 -9.13
CA ARG A 18 9.70 10.28 -9.12
C ARG A 18 9.10 10.48 -10.51
N LYS A 19 9.33 11.63 -11.14
CA LYS A 19 8.82 11.93 -12.49
C LYS A 19 9.31 10.92 -13.54
N ASP A 20 10.58 10.54 -13.47
CA ASP A 20 11.15 9.55 -14.38
C ASP A 20 10.42 8.21 -14.27
N VAL A 21 10.11 7.76 -13.04
CA VAL A 21 9.31 6.54 -12.80
C VAL A 21 7.87 6.71 -13.30
N ILE A 22 7.18 7.76 -12.87
CA ILE A 22 5.76 7.98 -13.20
C ILE A 22 5.54 8.15 -14.70
N ARG A 23 6.47 8.76 -15.43
CA ARG A 23 6.41 8.86 -16.89
C ARG A 23 6.40 7.50 -17.60
N THR A 24 7.04 6.47 -17.03
CA THR A 24 7.04 5.13 -17.65
C THR A 24 5.65 4.47 -17.66
N ILE A 25 4.77 4.89 -16.76
CA ILE A 25 3.41 4.34 -16.61
C ILE A 25 2.31 5.29 -17.11
N GLU A 26 2.69 6.45 -17.65
CA GLU A 26 1.78 7.45 -18.24
C GLU A 26 0.80 6.87 -19.27
N PRO A 27 1.19 5.98 -20.21
CA PRO A 27 0.24 5.41 -21.19
C PRO A 27 -0.92 4.64 -20.56
N TYR A 28 -0.74 4.13 -19.34
CA TYR A 28 -1.80 3.46 -18.58
C TYR A 28 -2.63 4.47 -17.80
N GLY A 29 -1.99 5.45 -17.19
CA GLY A 29 -2.64 6.45 -16.34
C GLY A 29 -3.61 7.39 -17.07
N VAL A 30 -3.37 7.70 -18.34
CA VAL A 30 -4.25 8.56 -19.15
C VAL A 30 -5.58 7.89 -19.55
N LYS A 31 -5.73 6.58 -19.32
CA LYS A 31 -6.99 5.86 -19.53
C LYS A 31 -8.04 6.34 -18.52
N THR A 32 -9.31 6.30 -18.89
CA THR A 32 -10.43 6.71 -18.05
C THR A 32 -10.88 5.59 -17.11
N ILE A 33 -11.71 5.91 -16.11
CA ILE A 33 -12.31 4.89 -15.23
C ILE A 33 -13.11 3.85 -16.05
N ALA A 34 -13.80 4.29 -17.10
CA ALA A 34 -14.56 3.40 -17.98
C ALA A 34 -13.68 2.34 -18.68
N ASP A 35 -12.41 2.63 -18.90
CA ASP A 35 -11.46 1.70 -19.53
C ASP A 35 -10.93 0.63 -18.56
N LEU A 36 -11.11 0.83 -17.24
CA LEU A 36 -10.56 -0.08 -16.23
C LEU A 36 -11.11 -1.50 -16.37
N GLY A 37 -12.35 -1.68 -16.81
CA GLY A 37 -12.96 -2.99 -17.03
C GLY A 37 -12.19 -3.87 -18.01
N ASP A 38 -11.59 -3.25 -19.04
CA ASP A 38 -10.87 -3.93 -20.13
C ASP A 38 -9.36 -4.06 -19.87
N MET A 39 -8.85 -3.36 -18.87
CA MET A 39 -7.44 -3.42 -18.48
C MET A 39 -7.11 -4.71 -17.73
N SER A 40 -5.89 -5.21 -17.91
CA SER A 40 -5.36 -6.26 -17.05
C SER A 40 -5.08 -5.74 -15.63
N ASP A 41 -5.00 -6.66 -14.67
CA ASP A 41 -4.75 -6.34 -13.26
C ASP A 41 -3.49 -5.50 -13.06
N SER A 42 -2.43 -5.76 -13.84
CA SER A 42 -1.18 -5.00 -13.78
C SER A 42 -1.30 -3.60 -14.40
N GLU A 43 -2.07 -3.45 -15.47
CA GLU A 43 -2.35 -2.15 -16.06
C GLU A 43 -3.17 -1.27 -15.11
N ARG A 44 -4.13 -1.85 -14.39
CA ARG A 44 -4.90 -1.13 -13.35
C ARG A 44 -4.02 -0.70 -12.19
N THR A 45 -3.07 -1.54 -11.76
CA THR A 45 -2.03 -1.14 -10.78
C THR A 45 -1.26 0.09 -11.25
N LYS A 46 -0.79 0.10 -12.50
CA LYS A 46 -0.10 1.25 -13.09
C LYS A 46 -0.99 2.48 -13.21
N TRP A 47 -2.25 2.30 -13.61
CA TRP A 47 -3.24 3.38 -13.65
C TRP A 47 -3.45 4.02 -12.29
N PHE A 48 -3.59 3.21 -11.24
CA PHE A 48 -3.76 3.67 -9.86
C PHE A 48 -2.54 4.47 -9.40
N PHE A 49 -1.33 3.96 -9.61
CA PHE A 49 -0.11 4.68 -9.23
C PHE A 49 0.01 6.01 -9.96
N TRP A 50 -0.15 6.01 -11.28
CA TRP A 50 -0.04 7.24 -12.05
C TRP A 50 -1.08 8.28 -11.60
N ASN A 51 -2.35 7.89 -11.45
CA ASN A 51 -3.38 8.85 -11.06
C ASN A 51 -3.23 9.31 -9.60
N ILE A 52 -2.79 8.49 -8.65
CA ILE A 52 -2.54 8.96 -7.28
C ILE A 52 -1.42 10.02 -7.27
N HIS A 53 -0.42 9.89 -8.15
CA HIS A 53 0.66 10.87 -8.26
C HIS A 53 0.22 12.15 -8.99
N GLU A 54 -0.39 12.02 -10.16
CA GLU A 54 -0.64 13.15 -11.08
C GLU A 54 -2.06 13.72 -10.98
N ASN A 55 -3.07 12.90 -10.62
CA ASN A 55 -4.50 13.25 -10.67
C ASN A 55 -5.26 12.95 -9.36
N ILE A 56 -4.59 13.05 -8.20
CA ILE A 56 -5.20 12.66 -6.92
C ILE A 56 -6.54 13.35 -6.63
N ASP A 57 -6.68 14.62 -7.00
CA ASP A 57 -7.89 15.40 -6.72
C ASP A 57 -9.08 14.92 -7.57
N GLU A 58 -8.82 14.38 -8.76
CA GLU A 58 -9.85 13.77 -9.60
C GLU A 58 -10.24 12.39 -9.07
N ILE A 59 -9.26 11.53 -8.73
CA ILE A 59 -9.61 10.20 -8.18
C ILE A 59 -10.36 10.35 -6.86
N ARG A 60 -10.00 11.30 -5.99
CA ARG A 60 -10.66 11.48 -4.69
C ARG A 60 -12.16 11.75 -4.80
N LYS A 61 -12.63 12.28 -5.93
CA LYS A 61 -14.08 12.42 -6.21
C LYS A 61 -14.79 11.07 -6.30
N CYS A 62 -14.06 10.01 -6.59
CA CYS A 62 -14.52 8.63 -6.66
C CYS A 62 -14.26 7.82 -5.38
N GLU A 63 -13.87 8.47 -4.27
CA GLU A 63 -13.64 7.83 -2.97
C GLU A 63 -12.83 6.51 -3.04
N PRO A 64 -11.60 6.53 -3.59
CA PRO A 64 -10.86 5.31 -3.86
C PRO A 64 -10.54 4.56 -2.56
N ALA A 65 -10.73 3.24 -2.56
CA ALA A 65 -10.26 2.39 -1.48
C ALA A 65 -9.51 1.19 -2.03
N LEU A 66 -8.34 0.90 -1.47
CA LEU A 66 -7.55 -0.26 -1.82
C LEU A 66 -7.75 -1.34 -0.75
N ILE A 67 -8.18 -2.52 -1.18
CA ILE A 67 -8.44 -3.68 -0.31
C ILE A 67 -7.44 -4.78 -0.62
N GLY A 68 -6.66 -5.17 0.37
CA GLY A 68 -5.80 -6.35 0.32
C GLY A 68 -6.45 -7.50 1.08
N GLN A 69 -7.06 -8.45 0.37
CA GLN A 69 -7.61 -9.66 0.98
C GLN A 69 -6.49 -10.63 1.33
N VAL A 70 -6.34 -10.96 2.61
CA VAL A 70 -5.27 -11.85 3.10
C VAL A 70 -5.56 -13.30 2.71
N ILE A 71 -4.60 -13.90 2.00
CA ILE A 71 -4.66 -15.29 1.52
C ILE A 71 -3.75 -16.19 2.36
N ARG A 72 -2.57 -15.69 2.71
CA ARG A 72 -1.55 -16.40 3.48
C ARG A 72 -0.91 -15.44 4.46
N THR A 73 -0.50 -16.00 5.60
CA THR A 73 0.14 -15.27 6.69
C THR A 73 1.40 -16.01 7.11
N GLN A 74 2.46 -15.26 7.37
CA GLN A 74 3.69 -15.76 7.99
C GLN A 74 4.12 -14.79 9.09
N LEU A 75 4.41 -15.33 10.28
CA LEU A 75 5.02 -14.59 11.38
C LEU A 75 6.50 -14.95 11.44
N THR A 76 7.34 -13.93 11.45
CA THR A 76 8.76 -14.09 11.74
C THR A 76 9.06 -13.43 13.08
N VAL A 77 9.63 -14.19 14.01
CA VAL A 77 10.13 -13.70 15.29
C VAL A 77 11.62 -13.95 15.32
N SER A 78 12.40 -12.88 15.38
CA SER A 78 13.86 -12.90 15.43
C SER A 78 14.31 -12.38 16.79
N ASP A 79 15.20 -13.11 17.44
CA ASP A 79 15.85 -12.69 18.69
C ASP A 79 17.35 -12.57 18.44
N GLY A 80 17.92 -11.41 18.77
CA GLY A 80 19.35 -11.16 18.60
C GLY A 80 19.67 -9.72 18.22
N GLN A 81 20.87 -9.53 17.67
CA GLN A 81 21.34 -8.22 17.23
C GLN A 81 20.79 -7.91 15.84
N SER A 82 20.06 -6.80 15.72
CA SER A 82 19.61 -6.35 14.40
C SER A 82 20.79 -5.80 13.60
N LEU A 83 20.82 -6.07 12.29
CA LEU A 83 21.77 -5.40 11.39
C LEU A 83 21.43 -3.92 11.19
N TRP A 84 20.19 -3.54 11.48
CA TRP A 84 19.66 -2.18 11.28
C TRP A 84 19.78 -1.32 12.54
N THR A 85 19.80 -1.97 13.70
CA THR A 85 20.06 -1.31 14.98
C THR A 85 21.11 -2.08 15.73
N GLU A 86 22.15 -1.40 16.23
CA GLU A 86 23.13 -2.00 17.16
C GLU A 86 22.51 -2.48 18.49
N LYS A 87 21.19 -2.35 18.64
CA LYS A 87 20.41 -2.88 19.76
C LYS A 87 20.12 -4.36 19.53
N SER A 88 20.39 -5.14 20.57
CA SER A 88 19.87 -6.50 20.68
C SER A 88 18.41 -6.45 21.15
N GLY A 89 17.54 -7.22 20.53
CA GLY A 89 16.14 -7.25 20.92
C GLY A 89 15.30 -8.21 20.09
N LEU A 90 14.06 -8.37 20.53
CA LEU A 90 13.05 -9.15 19.83
C LEU A 90 12.47 -8.33 18.68
N GLU A 91 12.62 -8.83 17.45
CA GLU A 91 12.01 -8.26 16.26
C GLU A 91 10.88 -9.17 15.78
N LYS A 92 9.70 -8.60 15.56
CA LYS A 92 8.52 -9.30 15.05
C LYS A 92 8.12 -8.70 13.71
N ARG A 93 7.94 -9.56 12.71
CA ARG A 93 7.44 -9.16 11.38
C ARG A 93 6.32 -10.07 10.96
N ILE A 94 5.31 -9.50 10.32
CA ILE A 94 4.23 -10.24 9.69
C ILE A 94 4.25 -10.00 8.19
N GLU A 95 4.28 -11.10 7.45
CA GLU A 95 4.18 -11.13 6.00
C GLU A 95 2.81 -11.68 5.61
N LEU A 96 2.08 -10.96 4.77
CA LEU A 96 0.77 -11.34 4.26
C LEU A 96 0.80 -11.40 2.74
N SER A 97 0.43 -12.53 2.15
CA SER A 97 0.12 -12.59 0.72
C SER A 97 -1.32 -12.15 0.52
N CYS A 98 -1.55 -11.21 -0.40
CA CYS A 98 -2.87 -10.62 -0.61
C CYS A 98 -3.28 -10.60 -2.08
N LYS A 99 -4.60 -10.66 -2.29
CA LYS A 99 -5.23 -10.23 -3.54
C LYS A 99 -5.71 -8.80 -3.37
N TRP A 100 -5.23 -7.91 -4.23
CA TRP A 100 -5.58 -6.50 -4.16
C TRP A 100 -6.78 -6.17 -5.04
N GLN A 101 -7.62 -5.28 -4.55
CA GLN A 101 -8.76 -4.73 -5.28
C GLN A 101 -8.81 -3.23 -5.08
N LEU A 102 -9.10 -2.50 -6.15
CA LEU A 102 -9.41 -1.08 -6.10
C LEU A 102 -10.93 -0.92 -6.15
N LEU A 103 -11.48 -0.32 -5.12
CA LEU A 103 -12.85 0.16 -5.11
C LEU A 103 -12.90 1.62 -5.55
N LEU A 104 -13.82 1.92 -6.46
CA LEU A 104 -14.15 3.28 -6.88
C LEU A 104 -15.67 3.45 -6.78
N LYS A 105 -16.12 4.56 -6.23
CA LYS A 105 -17.54 4.96 -6.26
C LYS A 105 -17.77 5.94 -7.38
N ASP A 106 -18.73 5.62 -8.24
CA ASP A 106 -19.20 6.61 -9.22
C ASP A 106 -20.09 7.63 -8.50
N GLY A 107 -19.64 8.89 -8.47
CA GLY A 107 -20.38 10.00 -7.89
C GLY A 107 -21.73 10.26 -8.56
N ALA A 108 -21.95 9.78 -9.79
CA ALA A 108 -23.21 9.93 -10.52
C ALA A 108 -24.25 8.85 -10.16
N TYR A 109 -23.83 7.63 -9.81
CA TYR A 109 -24.73 6.48 -9.68
C TYR A 109 -24.73 5.82 -8.30
N GLN A 110 -23.85 6.25 -7.37
CA GLN A 110 -23.63 5.63 -6.05
C GLN A 110 -23.33 4.12 -6.09
N SER A 111 -23.02 3.57 -7.26
CA SER A 111 -22.54 2.20 -7.41
C SER A 111 -21.06 2.16 -7.10
N GLU A 112 -20.69 1.28 -6.17
CA GLU A 112 -19.31 0.93 -5.90
C GLU A 112 -18.89 -0.15 -6.89
N GLU A 113 -17.85 0.14 -7.67
CA GLU A 113 -17.24 -0.81 -8.60
C GLU A 113 -15.93 -1.32 -8.02
N SER A 114 -15.68 -2.62 -8.22
CA SER A 114 -14.48 -3.30 -7.75
C SER A 114 -13.65 -3.77 -8.93
N TYR A 115 -12.39 -3.36 -8.93
CA TYR A 115 -11.41 -3.70 -9.96
C TYR A 115 -10.31 -4.54 -9.34
N ALA A 116 -10.11 -5.76 -9.87
CA ALA A 116 -8.98 -6.59 -9.47
C ALA A 116 -7.67 -5.92 -9.86
N MET A 117 -6.71 -5.94 -8.94
CA MET A 117 -5.37 -5.38 -9.06
C MET A 117 -4.34 -6.51 -9.00
N SER A 118 -3.07 -6.19 -9.26
CA SER A 118 -1.97 -7.12 -9.08
C SER A 118 -2.01 -7.82 -7.72
N ASP A 119 -1.72 -9.12 -7.70
CA ASP A 119 -1.39 -9.84 -6.47
C ASP A 119 -0.21 -9.16 -5.75
N GLY A 120 -0.12 -9.36 -4.44
CA GLY A 120 0.84 -8.61 -3.67
C GLY A 120 1.19 -9.16 -2.31
N TRP A 121 2.11 -8.44 -1.66
CA TRP A 121 2.63 -8.79 -0.35
C TRP A 121 2.57 -7.59 0.57
N ILE A 122 2.35 -7.88 1.84
CA ILE A 122 2.32 -6.89 2.91
C ILE A 122 3.36 -7.33 3.94
N ASP A 123 4.36 -6.49 4.17
CA ASP A 123 5.41 -6.71 5.17
C ASP A 123 5.30 -5.62 6.23
N LEU A 124 4.88 -6.03 7.43
CA LEU A 124 4.69 -5.13 8.56
C LEU A 124 5.60 -5.50 9.72
N SER A 125 6.37 -4.52 10.17
CA SER A 125 7.03 -4.60 11.47
C SER A 125 6.01 -4.42 12.60
N ILE A 126 6.16 -5.17 13.69
CA ILE A 126 5.33 -5.06 14.88
C ILE A 126 6.19 -4.51 16.02
N GLY A 127 5.79 -3.37 16.59
CA GLY A 127 6.51 -2.80 17.72
C GLY A 127 5.86 -1.55 18.32
N HIS A 128 6.40 -1.08 19.44
CA HIS A 128 5.90 0.13 20.12
C HIS A 128 6.23 1.45 19.38
N CYS A 129 7.19 1.42 18.45
CA CYS A 129 7.62 2.56 17.65
C CYS A 129 7.85 2.14 16.19
N PRO A 130 7.95 3.10 15.24
CA PRO A 130 8.33 2.78 13.87
C PRO A 130 9.62 1.96 13.80
N PRO A 131 9.74 1.04 12.83
CA PRO A 131 10.94 0.25 12.66
C PRO A 131 12.11 1.14 12.24
N PRO A 132 13.35 0.74 12.57
CA PRO A 132 14.56 1.40 12.08
C PRO A 132 14.76 1.22 10.58
N HIS A 133 14.14 0.18 9.99
CA HIS A 133 14.19 -0.10 8.56
C HIS A 133 12.89 -0.77 8.08
N PRO A 134 12.26 -0.29 6.99
CA PRO A 134 12.59 0.94 6.28
C PRO A 134 12.42 2.16 7.20
N VAL A 135 13.28 3.17 7.03
CA VAL A 135 13.15 4.42 7.78
C VAL A 135 11.87 5.10 7.29
N LEU A 136 10.91 5.34 8.17
CA LEU A 136 9.65 6.01 7.87
C LEU A 136 9.69 7.47 8.35
N GLN A 137 9.06 8.39 7.60
CA GLN A 137 8.91 9.78 8.05
C GLN A 137 7.91 9.86 9.22
N GLU A 138 7.91 11.00 9.91
CA GLU A 138 6.95 11.26 10.98
C GLU A 138 5.52 11.11 10.48
N ASN A 139 4.67 10.40 11.24
CA ASN A 139 3.29 10.03 10.90
C ASN A 139 3.10 9.06 9.71
N GLN A 140 4.17 8.61 9.05
CA GLN A 140 4.07 7.60 8.00
C GLN A 140 3.94 6.20 8.64
N LYS A 141 2.89 5.46 8.26
CA LYS A 141 2.68 4.05 8.66
C LYS A 141 3.27 3.06 7.68
N GLY A 142 3.45 3.48 6.43
CA GLY A 142 4.06 2.64 5.41
C GLY A 142 4.09 3.32 4.05
N TYR A 143 4.33 2.53 3.02
CA TYR A 143 4.19 2.93 1.64
C TYR A 143 3.80 1.75 0.76
N LEU A 144 3.10 2.05 -0.34
CA LEU A 144 2.89 1.14 -1.45
C LEU A 144 4.01 1.32 -2.46
N ASP A 145 4.51 0.19 -2.96
CA ASP A 145 5.43 0.12 -4.08
C ASP A 145 4.89 -0.87 -5.10
N SER A 146 5.11 -0.61 -6.39
CA SER A 146 4.70 -1.50 -7.46
C SER A 146 5.83 -1.66 -8.46
N ASP A 147 5.87 -2.81 -9.13
CA ASP A 147 6.80 -3.06 -10.23
C ASP A 147 8.28 -3.04 -9.80
N SER A 148 8.60 -3.75 -8.71
CA SER A 148 10.00 -4.01 -8.36
C SER A 148 10.71 -4.72 -9.53
N LYS A 149 12.00 -4.40 -9.76
CA LYS A 149 12.79 -5.04 -10.84
C LYS A 149 12.83 -6.56 -10.73
N LEU A 150 12.71 -7.11 -9.52
CA LEU A 150 12.76 -8.55 -9.25
C LEU A 150 11.41 -9.23 -9.45
N TYR A 151 10.33 -8.50 -9.18
CA TYR A 151 8.96 -9.00 -9.21
C TYR A 151 8.06 -7.95 -9.87
N PRO A 152 8.04 -7.90 -11.21
CA PRO A 152 7.17 -7.00 -11.94
C PRO A 152 5.71 -7.39 -11.75
N ASN A 153 4.81 -6.41 -11.84
CA ASN A 153 3.37 -6.57 -11.75
C ASN A 153 2.87 -7.07 -10.38
N GLN A 154 3.60 -6.79 -9.30
CA GLN A 154 3.16 -7.04 -7.93
C GLN A 154 3.00 -5.73 -7.17
N LEU A 155 2.06 -5.72 -6.22
CA LEU A 155 1.81 -4.60 -5.32
C LEU A 155 2.32 -4.91 -3.91
N TYR A 156 3.25 -4.12 -3.42
CA TYR A 156 3.87 -4.28 -2.10
C TYR A 156 3.40 -3.20 -1.15
N LEU A 157 3.04 -3.60 0.07
CA LEU A 157 2.86 -2.70 1.19
C LEU A 157 3.97 -2.97 2.21
N TYR A 158 4.84 -1.97 2.43
CA TYR A 158 5.80 -2.00 3.53
C TYR A 158 5.35 -1.04 4.61
N GLY A 159 5.38 -1.47 5.88
CA GLY A 159 4.94 -0.60 6.96
C GLY A 159 5.15 -1.17 8.35
N TRP A 160 4.37 -0.64 9.29
CA TRP A 160 4.40 -1.09 10.68
C TRP A 160 3.07 -0.90 11.39
N ILE A 161 2.87 -1.72 12.42
CA ILE A 161 1.73 -1.65 13.32
C ILE A 161 2.20 -1.71 14.78
N THR A 162 1.36 -1.24 15.69
CA THR A 162 1.66 -1.31 17.12
C THR A 162 1.43 -2.73 17.65
N ASP A 163 2.09 -3.07 18.77
CA ASP A 163 1.80 -4.33 19.48
C ASP A 163 0.32 -4.43 19.88
N ASP A 164 -0.35 -3.31 20.18
CA ASP A 164 -1.78 -3.29 20.53
C ASP A 164 -2.65 -3.70 19.34
N VAL A 165 -2.44 -3.10 18.17
CA VAL A 165 -3.12 -3.51 16.93
C VAL A 165 -2.85 -4.98 16.64
N TRP A 166 -1.61 -5.43 16.84
CA TRP A 166 -1.25 -6.83 16.67
C TRP A 166 -2.02 -7.76 17.61
N GLN A 167 -2.16 -7.42 18.90
CA GLN A 167 -2.90 -8.25 19.85
C GLN A 167 -4.37 -8.45 19.43
N GLU A 168 -4.99 -7.41 18.87
CA GLU A 168 -6.38 -7.46 18.40
C GLU A 168 -6.54 -8.36 17.18
N ILE A 169 -5.63 -8.26 16.19
CA ILE A 169 -5.82 -8.91 14.89
C ILE A 169 -5.21 -10.31 14.80
N LYS A 170 -4.19 -10.64 15.62
CA LYS A 170 -3.39 -11.88 15.45
C LYS A 170 -4.26 -13.14 15.40
N ASN A 171 -5.26 -13.25 16.27
CA ASN A 171 -6.11 -14.44 16.34
C ASN A 171 -6.99 -14.58 15.09
N GLN A 172 -7.35 -13.46 14.47
CA GLN A 172 -8.24 -13.43 13.30
C GLN A 172 -7.48 -13.72 12.02
N ILE A 173 -6.25 -13.21 11.90
CA ILE A 173 -5.41 -13.44 10.73
C ILE A 173 -5.01 -14.92 10.62
N TYR A 174 -4.79 -15.62 11.74
CA TYR A 174 -4.52 -17.07 11.73
C TYR A 174 -5.77 -17.94 11.76
N ASN A 175 -6.97 -17.36 11.83
CA ASN A 175 -8.20 -18.13 11.85
C ASN A 175 -8.51 -18.64 10.44
N ALA A 176 -7.99 -19.83 10.12
CA ALA A 176 -8.17 -20.50 8.84
C ALA A 176 -9.60 -21.08 8.62
N SER A 177 -10.63 -20.52 9.26
CA SER A 177 -11.99 -20.95 8.98
C SER A 177 -12.43 -20.50 7.58
N ALA A 178 -13.16 -21.36 6.87
CA ALA A 178 -13.62 -21.07 5.51
C ALA A 178 -14.55 -19.83 5.41
N ASN A 179 -15.11 -19.42 6.55
CA ASN A 179 -16.09 -18.34 6.65
C ASN A 179 -15.52 -17.04 7.23
N CYS A 180 -14.23 -17.01 7.59
CA CYS A 180 -13.58 -15.79 8.04
C CYS A 180 -12.49 -15.37 7.04
N HIS A 181 -12.42 -14.08 6.77
CA HIS A 181 -11.29 -13.48 6.08
C HIS A 181 -10.91 -12.18 6.77
N THR A 182 -9.62 -11.85 6.67
CA THR A 182 -9.11 -10.56 7.10
C THR A 182 -8.71 -9.78 5.87
N ASP A 183 -9.19 -8.54 5.78
CA ASP A 183 -8.83 -7.59 4.75
C ASP A 183 -8.03 -6.46 5.35
N ILE A 184 -7.08 -5.96 4.58
CA ILE A 184 -6.44 -4.67 4.84
C ILE A 184 -7.11 -3.64 3.96
N PHE A 185 -7.61 -2.59 4.59
CA PHE A 185 -8.41 -1.55 3.95
C PHE A 185 -7.64 -0.22 4.01
N ILE A 186 -7.33 0.35 2.85
CA ILE A 186 -6.63 1.63 2.74
C ILE A 186 -7.55 2.60 2.04
N ARG A 187 -8.02 3.61 2.76
CA ARG A 187 -8.93 4.65 2.26
C ARG A 187 -8.17 5.73 1.51
N ASP A 188 -8.91 6.49 0.72
CA ASP A 188 -8.43 7.66 -0.03
C ASP A 188 -7.69 8.67 0.87
N ASN A 189 -8.21 8.92 2.07
CA ASN A 189 -7.63 9.84 3.04
C ASN A 189 -6.40 9.27 3.75
N PHE A 190 -6.03 8.01 3.50
CA PHE A 190 -4.80 7.39 4.01
C PHE A 190 -3.67 7.41 2.97
N LEU A 191 -3.98 7.66 1.70
CA LEU A 191 -3.06 7.63 0.56
C LEU A 191 -2.47 9.02 0.30
N PHE A 192 -1.14 9.11 0.34
CA PHE A 192 -0.41 10.35 0.10
C PHE A 192 0.70 10.12 -0.94
N PRO A 193 0.61 10.72 -2.13
CA PRO A 193 1.68 10.63 -3.13
C PRO A 193 2.92 11.39 -2.66
N ILE A 194 4.08 10.99 -3.15
CA ILE A 194 5.27 11.83 -3.08
C ILE A 194 5.00 13.07 -3.95
N LYS A 195 4.99 14.28 -3.36
CA LYS A 195 4.85 15.54 -4.09
C LYS A 195 5.90 16.56 -3.64
N PRO A 196 6.33 17.49 -4.51
CA PRO A 196 7.17 18.61 -4.11
C PRO A 196 6.58 19.38 -2.93
N GLY A 197 7.40 19.67 -1.92
CA GLY A 197 6.96 20.33 -0.67
C GLY A 197 6.24 19.42 0.32
N HIS A 198 5.98 18.16 -0.04
CA HIS A 198 5.41 17.13 0.83
C HIS A 198 6.39 15.95 0.94
N ASN A 199 7.48 16.17 1.68
CA ASN A 199 8.52 15.17 1.96
C ASN A 199 8.08 14.14 3.01
N PHE A 200 6.86 13.63 2.88
CA PHE A 200 6.21 12.77 3.86
C PHE A 200 6.47 11.28 3.66
N VAL A 201 7.00 10.88 2.50
CA VAL A 201 7.10 9.47 2.14
C VAL A 201 8.55 9.10 1.99
N SER A 202 9.06 8.27 2.90
CA SER A 202 10.29 7.52 2.67
C SER A 202 9.92 6.16 2.08
N GLY A 203 10.25 6.01 0.80
CA GLY A 203 10.03 4.83 -0.02
C GLY A 203 10.76 4.99 -1.37
N PRO A 204 10.74 3.97 -2.23
CA PRO A 204 11.26 4.07 -3.58
C PRO A 204 10.62 5.21 -4.39
N ALA A 205 11.31 5.69 -5.41
CA ALA A 205 10.75 6.68 -6.32
C ALA A 205 9.46 6.14 -6.98
N GLY A 206 8.37 6.91 -6.90
CA GLY A 206 7.05 6.49 -7.38
C GLY A 206 6.19 5.76 -6.35
N SER A 207 6.70 5.51 -5.14
CA SER A 207 5.88 4.95 -4.05
C SER A 207 4.75 5.90 -3.59
N ILE A 208 3.73 5.32 -2.97
CA ILE A 208 2.60 6.05 -2.37
C ILE A 208 2.69 5.88 -0.86
N GLY A 209 2.81 6.96 -0.10
CA GLY A 209 2.82 6.93 1.35
C GLY A 209 1.47 6.57 1.94
N ILE A 210 1.51 5.87 3.07
CA ILE A 210 0.33 5.50 3.85
C ILE A 210 0.47 6.08 5.25
N THR A 211 -0.58 6.77 5.69
CA THR A 211 -0.68 7.34 7.05
C THR A 211 -1.44 6.44 8.01
N ASN A 212 -2.27 5.52 7.51
CA ASN A 212 -3.05 4.62 8.34
C ASN A 212 -3.35 3.30 7.63
N ILE A 213 -3.45 2.22 8.41
CA ILE A 213 -3.75 0.88 7.92
C ILE A 213 -4.93 0.36 8.75
N GLU A 214 -6.05 0.08 8.10
CA GLU A 214 -7.24 -0.47 8.74
C GLU A 214 -7.30 -1.98 8.50
N PHE A 215 -7.46 -2.77 9.56
CA PHE A 215 -7.71 -4.20 9.46
C PHE A 215 -9.19 -4.45 9.65
N ARG A 216 -9.82 -5.16 8.71
CA ARG A 216 -11.22 -5.58 8.79
C ARG A 216 -11.30 -7.09 8.86
N VAL A 217 -12.05 -7.57 9.84
CA VAL A 217 -12.29 -9.00 10.03
C VAL A 217 -13.75 -9.24 9.69
N SER A 218 -13.98 -10.05 8.67
CA SER A 218 -15.31 -10.40 8.16
C SER A 218 -15.58 -11.86 8.45
N SER A 219 -16.72 -12.15 9.08
CA SER A 219 -17.22 -13.51 9.36
C SER A 219 -18.22 -14.03 8.33
N GLN A 220 -18.36 -13.31 7.21
CA GLN A 220 -19.18 -13.74 6.09
C GLN A 220 -18.37 -14.66 5.15
N PRO A 221 -19.03 -15.67 4.53
CA PRO A 221 -18.38 -16.54 3.56
C PRO A 221 -17.64 -15.72 2.51
N ARG A 222 -16.44 -16.16 2.13
CA ARG A 222 -15.73 -15.59 1.00
C ARG A 222 -16.68 -15.66 -0.19
N LEU A 223 -17.03 -14.52 -0.79
CA LEU A 223 -17.69 -14.49 -2.09
C LEU A 223 -16.69 -15.05 -3.10
N THR A 224 -16.66 -16.37 -3.24
CA THR A 224 -15.84 -17.11 -4.21
C THR A 224 -16.47 -17.12 -5.59
N SER A 225 -17.64 -16.50 -5.76
CA SER A 225 -18.37 -16.39 -7.01
C SER A 225 -18.58 -14.93 -7.39
N TRP A 226 -17.53 -14.28 -7.89
CA TRP A 226 -17.69 -13.08 -8.71
C TRP A 226 -18.06 -13.54 -10.12
N VAL A 227 -19.29 -14.04 -10.27
CA VAL A 227 -19.87 -14.33 -11.58
C VAL A 227 -20.08 -12.96 -12.24
N LYS A 228 -19.27 -12.67 -13.25
CA LYS A 228 -19.64 -11.69 -14.28
C LYS A 228 -21.01 -12.13 -14.81
N GLN A 229 -22.04 -11.31 -14.60
CA GLN A 229 -23.18 -11.31 -15.52
C GLN A 229 -22.79 -10.53 -16.77
#